data_AF-A0A8J8FBZ6-F1
#
_entry.id   AF-A0A8J8FBZ6-F1
#
_cell.length_a   1.000
_cell.length_b   1.000
_cell.length_c   1.000
_cell.angle_alpha   90.00
_cell.angle_beta   90.00
_cell.angle_gamma   90.00
#
_symmetry.space_group_name_H-M   'P 1'
#
loop_
_entity.id
_entity.type
_entity.pdbx_description
1 polymer ?
#
loop_
_entity_poly.entity_id
_entity_poly.type
_entity_poly.pdbx_seq_one_letter_code
_entity_poly.pdbx_strand_id
1 'polypeptide(L)'
;MSMKKITESAIEQYAIDLLEKQGYQYFYAPDIAPDSETPERSSFEDVLLVERLKKAVGRITQNKAKTIDAKDDQGLNNNQISTLEKLRDSLLPKLMSGEVRVKLEQQKAGT
;
A
#
# COMPACT_ATOMS: atom_id res chain seq x y z
N MET A 1 -33.79 37.71 -16.52
CA MET A 1 -33.12 37.05 -15.38
C MET A 1 -31.63 37.21 -15.55
N SER A 2 -30.93 37.80 -14.57
CA SER A 2 -29.47 37.87 -14.59
C SER A 2 -28.91 36.47 -14.32
N MET A 3 -28.12 35.94 -15.24
CA MET A 3 -27.38 34.69 -15.02
C MET A 3 -26.38 34.90 -13.90
N LYS A 4 -26.59 34.21 -12.76
CA LYS A 4 -25.58 34.11 -11.70
C LYS A 4 -24.35 33.43 -12.31
N LYS A 5 -23.26 34.18 -12.47
CA LYS A 5 -21.98 33.61 -12.92
C LYS A 5 -21.45 32.72 -11.81
N ILE A 6 -21.14 31.48 -12.15
CA ILE A 6 -20.40 30.58 -11.27
C ILE A 6 -18.95 31.07 -11.24
N THR A 7 -18.37 31.22 -10.05
CA THR A 7 -16.97 31.63 -9.85
C THR A 7 -16.14 30.45 -9.39
N GLU A 8 -14.82 30.51 -9.62
CA GLU A 8 -13.88 29.49 -9.13
C GLU A 8 -13.98 29.32 -7.61
N SER A 9 -14.00 30.42 -6.85
CA SER A 9 -14.16 30.38 -5.39
C SER A 9 -15.47 29.74 -4.95
N ALA A 10 -16.57 29.90 -5.71
CA ALA A 10 -17.84 29.25 -5.39
C ALA A 10 -17.79 27.73 -5.64
N ILE A 11 -17.07 27.30 -6.69
CA ILE A 11 -16.86 25.88 -6.99
C ILE A 11 -15.91 25.26 -5.96
N GLU A 12 -14.83 25.96 -5.60
CA GLU A 12 -13.86 25.53 -4.60
C GLU A 12 -14.54 25.32 -3.24
N GLN A 13 -15.29 26.32 -2.75
CA GLN A 13 -15.99 26.20 -1.48
C GLN A 13 -16.98 25.03 -1.50
N TYR A 14 -17.72 24.87 -2.60
CA TYR A 14 -18.65 23.75 -2.74
C TYR A 14 -17.94 22.39 -2.73
N ALA A 15 -16.77 22.28 -3.38
CA ALA A 15 -15.97 21.05 -3.38
C ALA A 15 -15.42 20.73 -1.98
N ILE A 16 -14.94 21.73 -1.24
CA ILE A 16 -14.52 21.59 0.16
C ILE A 16 -15.68 21.05 1.00
N ASP A 17 -16.84 21.71 0.95
CA ASP A 17 -18.02 21.31 1.71
C ASP A 17 -18.45 19.85 1.42
N LEU A 18 -18.36 19.42 0.15
CA LEU A 18 -18.69 18.04 -0.26
C LEU A 18 -17.70 17.01 0.28
N LEU A 19 -16.40 17.34 0.31
CA LEU A 19 -15.36 16.46 0.80
C LEU A 19 -15.39 16.38 2.33
N GLU A 20 -15.62 17.49 3.02
CA GLU A 20 -15.78 17.51 4.47
C GLU A 20 -16.96 16.66 4.93
N LYS A 21 -18.09 16.69 4.21
CA LYS A 21 -19.25 15.80 4.46
C LYS A 21 -18.93 14.31 4.32
N GLN A 22 -17.90 13.96 3.54
CA GLN A 22 -17.42 12.59 3.39
C GLN A 22 -16.35 12.22 4.43
N GLY A 23 -16.01 13.15 5.34
CA GLY A 23 -15.02 12.96 6.40
C GLY A 23 -13.59 13.31 6.00
N TYR A 24 -13.38 13.99 4.86
CA TYR A 24 -12.08 14.55 4.54
C TYR A 24 -11.82 15.82 5.36
N GLN A 25 -10.55 16.09 5.64
CA GLN A 25 -10.14 17.29 6.35
C GLN A 25 -9.55 18.28 5.36
N TYR A 26 -10.10 19.50 5.35
CA TYR A 26 -9.52 20.61 4.59
C TYR A 26 -8.33 21.23 5.33
N PHE A 27 -7.32 21.63 4.58
CA PHE A 27 -6.17 22.40 5.05
C PHE A 27 -5.95 23.57 4.10
N TYR A 28 -5.77 24.76 4.66
CA TYR A 28 -5.46 25.95 3.87
C TYR A 28 -4.01 25.84 3.34
N ALA A 29 -3.84 25.96 2.03
CA ALA A 29 -2.56 25.65 1.39
C ALA A 29 -1.37 26.51 1.90
N PRO A 30 -1.54 27.82 2.16
CA PRO A 30 -0.49 28.66 2.74
C PRO A 30 0.02 28.20 4.11
N ASP A 31 -0.82 27.56 4.94
CA ASP A 31 -0.42 27.13 6.28
C ASP A 31 0.59 25.97 6.24
N ILE A 32 0.63 25.23 5.13
CA ILE A 32 1.49 24.06 4.92
C ILE A 32 2.52 24.26 3.80
N ALA A 33 2.64 25.49 3.29
CA ALA A 33 3.57 25.86 2.23
C ALA A 33 5.04 25.71 2.69
N PRO A 34 6.01 25.64 1.75
CA PRO A 34 7.43 25.48 2.11
C PRO A 34 7.99 26.60 2.99
N ASP A 35 7.39 27.79 2.91
CA ASP A 35 7.76 29.00 3.63
C ASP A 35 6.83 29.31 4.83
N SER A 36 5.95 28.39 5.20
CA SER A 36 5.07 28.54 6.35
C SER A 36 5.78 28.24 7.67
N GLU A 37 5.13 28.53 8.80
CA GLU A 37 5.66 28.15 10.12
C GLU A 37 5.60 26.63 10.38
N THR A 38 4.71 25.93 9.69
CA THR A 38 4.51 24.48 9.79
C THR A 38 4.52 23.83 8.41
N PRO A 39 5.69 23.83 7.73
CA PRO A 39 5.76 23.39 6.35
C PRO A 39 5.54 21.88 6.25
N GLU A 40 4.65 21.47 5.34
CA GLU A 40 4.50 20.06 4.97
C GLU A 40 4.91 19.78 3.52
N ARG A 41 4.95 20.82 2.68
CA ARG A 41 5.48 20.79 1.32
C ARG A 41 6.96 21.16 1.34
N SER A 42 7.73 20.56 0.45
CA SER A 42 9.14 20.94 0.22
C SER A 42 9.26 21.97 -0.91
N SER A 43 8.30 21.97 -1.85
CA SER A 43 8.18 22.90 -2.96
C SER A 43 6.72 23.29 -3.21
N PHE A 44 6.47 24.47 -3.79
CA PHE A 44 5.13 24.87 -4.24
C PHE A 44 4.59 23.97 -5.37
N GLU A 45 5.48 23.29 -6.09
CA GLU A 45 5.15 22.34 -7.15
C GLU A 45 4.73 20.96 -6.61
N ASP A 46 4.92 20.70 -5.32
CA ASP A 46 4.60 19.40 -4.73
C ASP A 46 3.10 19.17 -4.72
N VAL A 47 2.64 18.15 -5.45
CA VAL A 47 1.24 17.72 -5.47
C VAL A 47 0.92 16.78 -4.29
N LEU A 48 1.92 16.05 -3.79
CA LEU A 48 1.76 15.04 -2.75
C LEU A 48 2.48 15.43 -1.46
N LEU A 49 1.79 15.26 -0.32
CA LEU A 49 2.40 15.38 1.01
C LEU A 49 3.02 14.04 1.40
N VAL A 50 4.27 13.82 0.97
CA VAL A 50 4.97 12.53 1.08
C VAL A 50 5.00 11.98 2.51
N GLU A 51 5.27 12.83 3.50
CA GLU A 51 5.35 12.38 4.90
C GLU A 51 3.98 12.00 5.47
N ARG A 52 2.90 12.71 5.09
CA ARG A 52 1.54 12.29 5.45
C ARG A 52 1.17 10.97 4.78
N LEU A 53 1.53 10.79 3.51
CA LEU A 53 1.29 9.55 2.78
C LEU A 53 2.01 8.36 3.44
N LYS A 54 3.30 8.50 3.77
CA LYS A 54 4.06 7.48 4.49
C LYS A 54 3.43 7.13 5.83
N LYS A 55 3.00 8.13 6.61
CA LYS A 55 2.28 7.91 7.88
C LYS A 55 0.96 7.17 7.67
N ALA A 56 0.19 7.53 6.63
CA ALA A 56 -1.07 6.86 6.31
C ALA A 56 -0.86 5.41 5.89
N VAL A 57 0.10 5.15 5.00
CA VAL A 57 0.50 3.79 4.61
C VAL A 57 0.96 2.99 5.82
N GLY A 58 1.79 3.58 6.69
CA GLY A 58 2.23 2.97 7.94
C GLY A 58 1.08 2.57 8.85
N ARG A 59 0.03 3.41 9.00
CA ARG A 59 -1.18 3.05 9.77
C ARG A 59 -1.93 1.88 9.15
N ILE A 60 -2.06 1.86 7.81
CA ILE A 60 -2.75 0.77 7.10
C ILE A 60 -1.97 -0.54 7.24
N THR A 61 -0.66 -0.51 7.07
CA THR A 61 0.19 -1.70 7.20
C THR A 61 0.29 -2.16 8.66
N GLN A 62 0.36 -1.25 9.63
CA GLN A 62 0.26 -1.60 11.05
C GLN A 62 -1.10 -2.19 11.40
N ASN A 63 -2.20 -1.70 10.84
CA ASN A 63 -3.50 -2.31 11.06
C ASN A 63 -3.57 -3.71 10.44
N LYS A 64 -2.95 -3.93 9.26
CA LYS A 64 -2.78 -5.29 8.71
C LYS A 64 -1.93 -6.18 9.62
N ALA A 65 -0.79 -5.68 10.10
CA ALA A 65 0.08 -6.41 11.01
C ALA A 65 -0.60 -6.65 12.38
N LYS A 66 -1.47 -5.77 12.84
CA LYS A 66 -2.23 -5.90 14.09
C LYS A 66 -3.43 -6.85 13.96
N THR A 67 -3.98 -7.01 12.76
CA THR A 67 -4.90 -8.13 12.47
C THR A 67 -4.18 -9.47 12.35
N ILE A 68 -2.85 -9.45 12.18
CA ILE A 68 -1.95 -10.60 12.33
C ILE A 68 -1.31 -10.50 13.72
N ASP A 69 -2.13 -10.56 14.76
CA ASP A 69 -1.56 -10.63 16.10
C ASP A 69 -0.63 -11.85 16.20
N ALA A 70 0.58 -11.56 16.67
CA ALA A 70 1.60 -12.44 17.22
C ALA A 70 2.56 -13.18 16.25
N LYS A 71 3.66 -12.46 15.94
CA LYS A 71 5.01 -12.97 15.61
C LYS A 71 5.20 -13.48 14.16
N ASP A 72 6.37 -13.16 13.60
CA ASP A 72 7.05 -13.93 12.54
C ASP A 72 7.08 -13.43 11.07
N ASP A 73 7.15 -12.13 10.77
CA ASP A 73 7.51 -11.70 9.39
C ASP A 73 8.99 -12.00 9.01
N GLN A 74 9.90 -12.03 9.98
CA GLN A 74 11.31 -12.45 9.80
C GLN A 74 11.55 -13.95 10.08
N GLY A 75 10.56 -14.64 10.62
CA GLY A 75 10.63 -16.07 10.93
C GLY A 75 10.09 -16.95 9.80
N LEU A 76 9.01 -16.51 9.13
CA LEU A 76 8.39 -17.27 8.06
C LEU A 76 9.29 -17.43 6.83
N ASN A 77 10.01 -16.37 6.42
CA ASN A 77 10.86 -16.42 5.22
C ASN A 77 12.05 -17.38 5.39
N ASN A 78 12.73 -17.34 6.54
CA ASN A 78 13.89 -18.17 6.84
C ASN A 78 13.49 -19.64 7.08
N ASN A 79 12.35 -19.87 7.71
CA ASN A 79 11.82 -21.23 7.89
C ASN A 79 11.37 -21.85 6.55
N GLN A 80 10.81 -21.05 5.65
CA GLN A 80 10.49 -21.51 4.29
C GLN A 80 11.76 -21.85 3.51
N ILE A 81 12.79 -20.99 3.55
CA ILE A 81 14.07 -21.24 2.88
C ILE A 81 14.73 -22.52 3.43
N SER A 82 14.82 -22.69 4.76
CA SER A 82 15.37 -23.90 5.36
C SER A 82 14.56 -25.16 5.03
N THR A 83 13.23 -25.05 4.95
CA THR A 83 12.36 -26.17 4.57
C THR A 83 12.59 -26.56 3.10
N LEU A 84 12.72 -25.59 2.21
CA LEU A 84 13.01 -25.83 0.79
C LEU A 84 14.41 -26.43 0.58
N GLU A 85 15.41 -25.97 1.33
CA GLU A 85 16.76 -26.54 1.33
C GLU A 85 16.77 -28.00 1.81
N LYS A 86 16.09 -28.29 2.92
CA LYS A 86 15.95 -29.66 3.43
C LYS A 86 15.20 -30.56 2.47
N LEU A 87 14.19 -30.03 1.78
CA LEU A 87 13.45 -30.78 0.78
C LEU A 87 14.32 -31.04 -0.46
N ARG A 88 15.11 -30.05 -0.92
CA ARG A 88 16.11 -30.25 -1.97
C ARG A 88 17.09 -31.36 -1.57
N ASP A 89 17.72 -31.26 -0.40
CA ASP A 89 18.80 -32.18 -0.02
C ASP A 89 18.30 -33.61 0.24
N SER A 90 17.05 -33.78 0.69
CA SER A 90 16.48 -35.10 0.98
C SER A 90 15.71 -35.72 -0.20
N LEU A 91 15.05 -34.90 -1.03
CA LEU A 91 14.18 -35.37 -2.11
C LEU A 91 14.94 -35.50 -3.43
N LEU A 92 15.89 -34.61 -3.73
CA LEU A 92 16.63 -34.65 -5.00
C LEU A 92 17.41 -35.97 -5.19
N PRO A 93 18.15 -36.50 -4.17
CA PRO A 93 18.84 -37.77 -4.32
C PRO A 93 17.87 -38.93 -4.59
N LYS A 94 16.69 -38.92 -3.97
CA LYS A 94 15.66 -39.95 -4.13
C LYS A 94 14.97 -39.88 -5.49
N LEU A 95 14.82 -38.68 -6.05
CA LEU A 95 14.37 -38.49 -7.42
C LEU A 95 15.42 -38.97 -8.42
N MET A 96 16.71 -38.67 -8.18
CA MET A 96 17.83 -39.08 -9.03
C MET A 96 18.13 -40.58 -8.97
N SER A 97 17.94 -41.22 -7.81
CA SER A 97 18.05 -42.67 -7.65
C SER A 97 16.83 -43.43 -8.20
N GLY A 98 15.74 -42.71 -8.51
CA GLY A 98 14.48 -43.28 -9.00
C GLY A 98 13.60 -43.92 -7.93
N GLU A 99 13.97 -43.76 -6.64
CA GLU A 99 13.20 -44.22 -5.48
C GLU A 99 11.87 -43.45 -5.33
N VAL A 100 11.87 -42.17 -5.71
CA VAL A 100 10.66 -41.33 -5.82
C VAL A 100 10.44 -40.98 -7.29
N ARG A 101 9.20 -41.10 -7.77
CA ARG A 101 8.80 -40.77 -9.15
C ARG A 101 7.66 -39.76 -9.16
N VAL A 102 7.85 -38.64 -9.85
CA VAL A 102 6.82 -37.60 -9.99
C VAL A 102 5.98 -37.91 -11.24
N LYS A 103 4.66 -38.06 -11.06
CA LYS A 103 3.71 -38.12 -12.17
C LYS A 103 3.31 -36.69 -12.53
N LEU A 104 3.62 -36.27 -13.75
CA LEU A 104 3.17 -34.97 -14.26
C LEU A 104 1.77 -35.16 -14.87
N GLU A 105 0.73 -34.74 -14.16
CA GLU A 105 -0.61 -34.60 -14.72
C GLU A 105 -0.62 -33.34 -15.60
N GLN A 106 -0.64 -33.52 -16.92
CA GLN A 106 -0.77 -32.40 -17.86
C GLN A 106 -2.19 -31.83 -17.74
N GLN A 107 -2.32 -30.69 -17.07
CA GLN A 107 -3.57 -29.94 -17.12
C GLN A 107 -3.80 -29.51 -18.57
N LYS A 108 -4.86 -30.04 -19.19
CA LYS A 108 -5.29 -29.61 -20.52
C LYS A 108 -5.53 -28.10 -20.48
N ALA A 109 -4.74 -27.36 -21.24
CA ALA A 109 -5.02 -25.95 -21.52
C ALA A 109 -6.42 -25.87 -22.16
N GLY A 110 -7.37 -25.32 -21.41
CA GLY A 110 -8.74 -25.13 -21.88
C GLY A 110 -8.82 -23.95 -22.85
N THR A 111 -9.37 -24.22 -24.03
CA THR A 111 -9.95 -23.25 -24.96
C THR A 111 -11.26 -22.70 -24.43
#